data_AF-A0A419JVK6-F1
#
_entry.id   AF-A0A419JVK6-F1
#
_cell.length_a   1.000
_cell.length_b   1.000
_cell.length_c   1.000
_cell.angle_alpha   90.00
_cell.angle_beta   90.00
_cell.angle_gamma   90.00
#
_symmetry.space_group_name_H-M   'P 1'
#
loop_
_entity.id
_entity.type
_entity.pdbx_description
1 polymer ?
#
loop_
_entity_poly.entity_id
_entity_poly.type
_entity_poly.pdbx_seq_one_letter_code
_entity_poly.pdbx_strand_id
1 'polypeptide(L)'
;MIPTTAGTESEVTHEAVLKVEGKKKAFVNEKLTPDIAIVDPELMKTMPAKLIASSGIDALAHAIECYDSKRSNLLVKTLAFEAYGIIKDNLRKAVEGDEKAIENMALGSLIAGMAFGNSGTALAHALSYPLSNEGIPHGEAVAMVLPYALEFNGFDAGL
;
A
#
# COMPACT_ATOMS: atom_id res chain seq x y z
N MET A 1 -11.63 9.19 8.85
CA MET A 1 -11.19 7.80 8.96
C MET A 1 -10.01 7.71 9.93
N ILE A 2 -9.93 6.64 10.72
CA ILE A 2 -8.86 6.42 11.71
C ILE A 2 -8.30 5.02 11.42
N PRO A 3 -7.22 4.89 10.62
CA PRO A 3 -6.64 3.60 10.31
C PRO A 3 -5.94 2.99 11.52
N THR A 4 -6.02 1.66 11.65
CA THR A 4 -5.30 0.88 12.67
C THR A 4 -4.25 -0.04 12.03
N THR A 5 -3.93 0.20 10.77
CA THR A 5 -2.96 -0.54 9.97
C THR A 5 -2.23 0.41 9.02
N ALA A 6 -0.95 0.17 8.77
CA ALA A 6 -0.18 0.85 7.73
C ALA A 6 -0.14 -0.03 6.46
N GLY A 7 -1.01 0.22 5.48
CA GLY A 7 -1.00 -0.54 4.22
C GLY A 7 -2.17 -0.41 3.25
N THR A 8 -3.35 0.03 3.68
CA THR A 8 -4.49 0.23 2.75
C THR A 8 -4.65 1.67 2.29
N GLU A 9 -4.16 2.59 3.11
CA GLU A 9 -4.23 4.04 2.95
C GLU A 9 -5.60 4.60 2.54
N SER A 10 -6.68 3.85 2.80
CA SER A 10 -8.04 4.22 2.41
C SER A 10 -8.50 5.51 3.09
N GLU A 11 -7.79 5.96 4.12
CA GLU A 11 -8.02 7.22 4.79
C GLU A 11 -7.71 8.46 3.95
N VAL A 12 -6.90 8.33 2.89
CA VAL A 12 -6.50 9.43 2.00
C VAL A 12 -6.75 9.15 0.51
N THR A 13 -7.50 8.10 0.19
CA THR A 13 -7.87 7.77 -1.20
C THR A 13 -9.38 7.81 -1.43
N HIS A 14 -9.75 7.78 -2.72
CA HIS A 14 -11.12 7.84 -3.19
C HIS A 14 -11.59 6.47 -3.75
N GLU A 15 -10.96 5.40 -3.27
CA GLU A 15 -11.20 4.03 -3.71
C GLU A 15 -11.79 3.19 -2.57
N ALA A 16 -12.71 2.29 -2.92
CA ALA A 16 -13.23 1.26 -2.02
C ALA A 16 -13.23 -0.09 -2.73
N VAL A 17 -12.71 -1.13 -2.08
CA VAL A 17 -12.70 -2.50 -2.64
C VAL A 17 -13.68 -3.36 -1.86
N LEU A 18 -14.67 -3.93 -2.57
CA LEU A 18 -15.71 -4.78 -2.00
C LEU A 18 -15.77 -6.12 -2.73
N LYS A 19 -16.19 -7.18 -2.03
CA LYS A 19 -16.48 -8.48 -2.65
C LYS A 19 -17.93 -8.49 -3.15
N VAL A 20 -18.11 -8.52 -4.47
CA VAL A 20 -19.42 -8.59 -5.13
C VAL A 20 -19.48 -9.88 -5.93
N GLU A 21 -20.45 -10.74 -5.61
CA GLU A 21 -20.62 -12.05 -6.28
C GLU A 21 -19.36 -12.91 -6.26
N GLY A 22 -18.66 -12.91 -5.13
CA GLY A 22 -17.44 -13.72 -4.96
C GLY A 22 -16.17 -13.10 -5.52
N LYS A 23 -16.23 -11.93 -6.18
CA LYS A 23 -15.07 -11.27 -6.78
C LYS A 23 -14.80 -9.91 -6.15
N LYS A 24 -13.54 -9.59 -5.87
CA LYS A 24 -13.10 -8.22 -5.53
C LYS A 24 -13.40 -7.28 -6.71
N LYS A 25 -14.05 -6.15 -6.41
CA LYS A 25 -14.29 -5.05 -7.35
C LYS A 25 -13.90 -3.75 -6.67
N ALA A 26 -13.14 -2.92 -7.38
CA ALA A 26 -12.80 -1.57 -6.96
C ALA A 26 -13.87 -0.57 -7.42
N PHE A 27 -14.21 0.36 -6.54
CA PHE A 27 -15.14 1.47 -6.76
C PHE A 27 -14.38 2.76 -6.55
N VAL A 28 -14.46 3.67 -7.51
CA VAL A 28 -13.67 4.91 -7.52
C VAL A 28 -14.64 6.08 -7.62
N ASN A 29 -14.65 6.95 -6.60
CA ASN A 29 -15.50 8.14 -6.56
C ASN A 29 -14.96 9.15 -5.54
N GLU A 30 -14.83 10.41 -5.92
CA GLU A 30 -14.34 11.48 -5.03
C GLU A 30 -15.11 11.61 -3.72
N LYS A 31 -16.41 11.22 -3.70
CA LYS A 31 -17.23 11.20 -2.48
C LYS A 31 -16.85 10.11 -1.47
N LEU A 32 -15.96 9.20 -1.85
CA LEU A 32 -15.44 8.16 -0.96
C LEU A 32 -14.25 8.65 -0.13
N THR A 33 -13.60 9.75 -0.54
CA THR A 33 -12.49 10.33 0.22
C THR A 33 -12.97 10.78 1.59
N PRO A 34 -12.34 10.33 2.69
CA PRO A 34 -12.68 10.81 4.01
C PRO A 34 -12.39 12.31 4.16
N ASP A 35 -13.32 13.05 4.77
CA ASP A 35 -13.13 14.49 5.03
C ASP A 35 -11.96 14.77 5.98
N ILE A 36 -11.71 13.84 6.91
CA ILE A 36 -10.66 13.92 7.92
C ILE A 36 -9.99 12.55 8.06
N ALA A 37 -8.66 12.52 8.06
CA ALA A 37 -7.86 11.35 8.43
C ALA A 37 -7.10 11.64 9.74
N ILE A 38 -7.17 10.70 10.70
CA ILE A 38 -6.37 10.75 11.94
C ILE A 38 -5.49 9.52 11.96
N VAL A 39 -4.20 9.69 11.62
CA VAL A 39 -3.22 8.60 11.59
C VAL A 39 -2.42 8.65 12.89
N ASP A 40 -2.81 7.79 13.83
CA ASP A 40 -2.17 7.65 15.13
C ASP A 40 -1.40 6.32 15.22
N PRO A 41 -0.05 6.34 15.25
CA PRO A 41 0.76 5.12 15.35
C PRO A 41 0.46 4.24 16.57
N GLU A 42 -0.05 4.80 17.67
CA GLU A 42 -0.40 4.00 18.86
C GLU A 42 -1.45 2.93 18.54
N LEU A 43 -2.34 3.21 17.59
CA LEU A 43 -3.37 2.27 17.15
C LEU A 43 -2.79 1.11 16.31
N MET A 44 -1.54 1.19 15.90
CA MET A 44 -0.84 0.19 15.08
C MET A 44 0.11 -0.70 15.91
N LYS A 45 0.47 -0.29 17.13
CA LYS A 45 1.44 -1.05 17.97
C LYS A 45 0.99 -2.45 18.36
N THR A 46 -0.32 -2.72 18.32
CA THR A 46 -0.89 -4.04 18.65
C THR A 46 -1.04 -4.95 17.43
N MET A 47 -0.63 -4.50 16.24
CA MET A 47 -0.69 -5.32 15.03
C MET A 47 0.19 -6.58 15.18
N PRO A 48 -0.33 -7.77 14.83
CA PRO A 48 0.51 -8.96 14.74
C PRO A 48 1.61 -8.79 13.68
N ALA A 49 2.79 -9.34 13.92
CA ALA A 49 3.95 -9.25 13.00
C ALA A 49 3.60 -9.65 11.55
N LYS A 50 2.76 -10.69 11.37
CA LYS A 50 2.28 -11.12 10.06
C LYS A 50 1.46 -10.03 9.35
N LEU A 51 0.61 -9.31 10.09
CA LEU A 51 -0.19 -8.22 9.55
C LEU A 51 0.69 -7.02 9.19
N ILE A 52 1.67 -6.67 10.03
CA ILE A 52 2.66 -5.62 9.73
C ILE A 52 3.40 -5.93 8.43
N ALA A 53 3.87 -7.18 8.26
CA ALA A 53 4.56 -7.60 7.05
C ALA A 53 3.66 -7.50 5.81
N SER A 54 2.44 -8.04 5.89
CA SER A 54 1.51 -8.04 4.76
C SER A 54 1.09 -6.63 4.36
N SER A 55 0.66 -5.80 5.32
CA SER A 55 0.19 -4.44 5.03
C SER A 55 1.34 -3.52 4.62
N GLY A 56 2.52 -3.68 5.22
CA GLY A 56 3.68 -2.88 4.87
C GLY A 56 4.24 -3.17 3.47
N ILE A 57 4.16 -4.42 2.98
CA ILE A 57 4.49 -4.72 1.58
C ILE A 57 3.46 -4.12 0.62
N ASP A 58 2.18 -4.07 1.01
CA ASP A 58 1.12 -3.39 0.25
C ASP A 58 1.46 -1.89 0.09
N ALA A 59 1.79 -1.20 1.19
CA ALA A 59 2.24 0.19 1.17
C ALA A 59 3.49 0.40 0.29
N LEU A 60 4.45 -0.52 0.36
CA LEU A 60 5.67 -0.47 -0.45
C LEU A 60 5.33 -0.61 -1.95
N ALA A 61 4.44 -1.54 -2.29
CA ALA A 61 3.97 -1.74 -3.64
C ALA A 61 3.22 -0.51 -4.16
N HIS A 62 2.39 0.14 -3.34
CA HIS A 62 1.75 1.42 -3.66
C HIS A 62 2.78 2.48 -4.04
N ALA A 63 3.81 2.70 -3.21
CA ALA A 63 4.87 3.65 -3.49
C ALA A 63 5.61 3.33 -4.81
N ILE A 64 5.88 2.06 -5.09
CA ILE A 64 6.57 1.65 -6.32
C ILE A 64 5.69 1.85 -7.57
N GLU A 65 4.47 1.32 -7.55
CA GLU A 65 3.60 1.33 -8.73
C GLU A 65 3.10 2.74 -9.07
N CYS A 66 2.82 3.56 -8.07
CA CYS A 66 2.37 4.94 -8.31
C CYS A 66 3.47 5.83 -8.90
N TYR A 67 4.75 5.50 -8.65
CA TYR A 67 5.91 6.16 -9.25
C TYR A 67 6.03 5.82 -10.76
N ASP A 68 5.79 4.56 -11.13
CA ASP A 68 5.86 4.07 -12.52
C ASP A 68 4.54 4.26 -13.32
N SER A 69 3.45 4.59 -12.64
CA SER A 69 2.14 4.80 -13.27
C SER A 69 2.20 5.81 -14.42
N LYS A 70 1.48 5.52 -15.51
CA LYS A 70 1.27 6.46 -16.63
C LYS A 70 0.56 7.75 -16.23
N ARG A 71 -0.12 7.75 -15.08
CA ARG A 71 -0.78 8.94 -14.48
C ARG A 71 0.12 9.70 -13.51
N SER A 72 1.35 9.23 -13.29
CA SER A 72 2.28 9.84 -12.35
C SER A 72 2.74 11.21 -12.84
N ASN A 73 2.95 12.12 -11.89
CA ASN A 73 3.45 13.48 -12.12
C ASN A 73 4.55 13.79 -11.09
N LEU A 74 5.17 14.98 -11.16
CA LEU A 74 6.29 15.33 -10.29
C LEU A 74 5.94 15.18 -8.80
N LEU A 75 4.77 15.66 -8.37
CA LEU A 75 4.34 15.59 -6.98
C LEU A 75 4.15 14.14 -6.52
N VAL A 76 3.46 13.33 -7.32
CA VAL A 76 3.28 11.89 -7.04
C VAL A 76 4.65 11.21 -6.91
N LYS A 77 5.57 11.46 -7.84
CA LYS A 77 6.91 10.85 -7.80
C LYS A 77 7.71 11.27 -6.57
N THR A 78 7.63 12.53 -6.15
CA THR A 78 8.27 13.01 -4.92
C THR A 78 7.73 12.29 -3.69
N LEU A 79 6.40 12.23 -3.55
CA LEU A 79 5.76 11.54 -2.42
C LEU A 79 6.07 10.04 -2.43
N ALA A 80 5.96 9.40 -3.59
CA ALA A 80 6.25 7.99 -3.77
C ALA A 80 7.70 7.63 -3.40
N PHE A 81 8.66 8.46 -3.80
CA PHE A 81 10.07 8.26 -3.49
C PHE A 81 10.36 8.39 -1.98
N GLU A 82 9.75 9.39 -1.33
CA GLU A 82 9.86 9.57 0.13
C GLU A 82 9.23 8.40 0.88
N ALA A 83 8.00 8.01 0.51
CA ALA A 83 7.31 6.87 1.09
C ALA A 83 8.12 5.58 0.95
N TYR A 84 8.66 5.32 -0.25
CA TYR A 84 9.53 4.17 -0.52
C TYR A 84 10.72 4.11 0.44
N GLY A 85 11.44 5.24 0.62
CA GLY A 85 12.59 5.31 1.51
C GLY A 85 12.21 4.99 2.96
N ILE A 86 11.17 5.66 3.47
CA ILE A 86 10.67 5.44 4.84
C ILE A 86 10.26 3.99 5.05
N ILE A 87 9.43 3.42 4.16
CA ILE A 87 8.91 2.06 4.30
C ILE A 87 10.04 1.04 4.23
N LYS A 88 10.92 1.15 3.23
CA LYS A 88 12.05 0.23 3.03
C LYS A 88 12.95 0.14 4.27
N ASP A 89 13.25 1.27 4.89
CA ASP A 89 14.21 1.34 6.01
C ASP A 89 13.63 0.89 7.36
N ASN A 90 12.28 0.77 7.44
CA ASN A 90 11.57 0.52 8.69
C ASN A 90 10.75 -0.76 8.70
N LEU A 91 10.25 -1.26 7.56
CA LEU A 91 9.31 -2.39 7.53
C LEU A 91 9.82 -3.63 8.29
N ARG A 92 11.07 -4.04 8.05
CA ARG A 92 11.65 -5.21 8.74
C ARG A 92 11.72 -5.01 10.25
N LYS A 93 12.16 -3.83 10.70
CA LYS A 93 12.27 -3.48 12.12
C LYS A 93 10.89 -3.40 12.78
N ALA A 94 9.89 -2.89 12.08
CA ALA A 94 8.51 -2.85 12.55
C ALA A 94 7.94 -4.26 12.75
N VAL A 95 8.23 -5.20 11.83
CA VAL A 95 7.86 -6.62 11.98
C VAL A 95 8.54 -7.26 13.20
N GLU A 96 9.76 -6.83 13.52
CA GLU A 96 10.52 -7.25 14.71
C GLU A 96 10.05 -6.56 16.01
N GLY A 97 9.09 -5.62 15.93
CA GLY A 97 8.47 -4.95 17.07
C GLY A 97 9.12 -3.64 17.49
N ASP A 98 9.99 -3.04 16.66
CA ASP A 98 10.55 -1.71 16.94
C ASP A 98 9.45 -0.63 16.86
N GLU A 99 9.15 0.01 17.99
CA GLU A 99 8.09 1.01 18.08
C GLU A 99 8.31 2.22 17.17
N LYS A 100 9.58 2.66 17.02
CA LYS A 100 9.89 3.81 16.16
C LYS A 100 9.72 3.45 14.69
N ALA A 101 10.05 2.22 14.32
CA ALA A 101 9.80 1.72 12.98
C ALA A 101 8.29 1.62 12.69
N ILE A 102 7.47 1.22 13.67
CA ILE A 102 5.99 1.22 13.53
C ILE A 102 5.46 2.64 13.31
N GLU A 103 5.96 3.64 14.05
CA GLU A 103 5.63 5.05 13.81
C GLU A 103 6.00 5.51 12.40
N ASN A 104 7.21 5.16 11.96
CA ASN A 104 7.69 5.51 10.63
C ASN A 104 6.87 4.80 9.54
N MET A 105 6.43 3.55 9.76
CA MET A 105 5.54 2.84 8.85
C MET A 105 4.19 3.53 8.70
N ALA A 106 3.62 4.07 9.79
CA ALA A 106 2.38 4.86 9.72
C ALA A 106 2.55 6.10 8.83
N LEU A 107 3.66 6.83 8.98
CA LEU A 107 3.97 7.99 8.14
C LEU A 107 4.23 7.60 6.68
N GLY A 108 5.05 6.56 6.45
CA GLY A 108 5.40 6.09 5.12
C GLY A 108 4.17 5.61 4.34
N SER A 109 3.28 4.86 5.01
CA SER A 109 1.99 4.43 4.44
C SER A 109 1.11 5.63 4.12
N LEU A 110 0.92 6.59 5.03
CA LEU A 110 0.16 7.81 4.75
C LEU A 110 0.66 8.56 3.50
N ILE A 111 1.99 8.74 3.37
CA ILE A 111 2.59 9.42 2.22
C ILE A 111 2.39 8.59 0.93
N ALA A 112 2.51 7.25 1.00
CA ALA A 112 2.21 6.37 -0.13
C ALA A 112 0.76 6.54 -0.60
N GLY A 113 -0.17 6.68 0.34
CA GLY A 113 -1.59 6.93 0.11
C GLY A 113 -1.86 8.23 -0.64
N MET A 114 -1.22 9.32 -0.18
CA MET A 114 -1.28 10.60 -0.88
C MET A 114 -0.72 10.51 -2.31
N ALA A 115 0.28 9.66 -2.54
CA ALA A 115 0.85 9.44 -3.86
C ALA A 115 -0.09 8.61 -4.76
N PHE A 116 -0.37 7.35 -4.40
CA PHE A 116 -1.17 6.46 -5.26
C PHE A 116 -2.62 6.90 -5.34
N GLY A 117 -3.17 7.58 -4.33
CA GLY A 117 -4.49 8.19 -4.41
C GLY A 117 -4.65 9.17 -5.58
N ASN A 118 -3.54 9.64 -6.18
CA ASN A 118 -3.53 10.54 -7.34
C ASN A 118 -3.08 9.90 -8.66
N SER A 119 -2.49 8.70 -8.66
CA SER A 119 -2.03 8.02 -9.89
C SER A 119 -2.50 6.57 -10.02
N GLY A 120 -3.17 6.05 -8.99
CA GLY A 120 -3.53 4.66 -8.73
C GLY A 120 -2.34 3.70 -8.70
N THR A 121 -2.68 2.42 -8.72
CA THR A 121 -1.75 1.29 -8.76
C THR A 121 -1.63 0.74 -10.19
N ALA A 122 -0.85 -0.32 -10.37
CA ALA A 122 -0.52 -0.87 -11.69
C ALA A 122 -0.68 -2.40 -11.74
N LEU A 123 0.27 -3.08 -12.39
CA LEU A 123 0.14 -4.48 -12.80
C LEU A 123 0.12 -5.45 -11.62
N ALA A 124 0.91 -5.23 -10.57
CA ALA A 124 0.94 -6.08 -9.38
C ALA A 124 -0.43 -6.08 -8.68
N HIS A 125 -1.04 -4.92 -8.49
CA HIS A 125 -2.38 -4.83 -7.91
C HIS A 125 -3.45 -5.48 -8.78
N ALA A 126 -3.37 -5.34 -10.11
CA ALA A 126 -4.29 -6.01 -11.02
C ALA A 126 -4.16 -7.55 -10.95
N LEU A 127 -2.93 -8.07 -10.86
CA LEU A 127 -2.66 -9.51 -10.78
C LEU A 127 -2.94 -10.11 -9.40
N SER A 128 -2.96 -9.30 -8.34
CA SER A 128 -3.24 -9.77 -6.98
C SER A 128 -4.72 -10.09 -6.73
N TYR A 129 -5.64 -9.54 -7.52
CA TYR A 129 -7.08 -9.73 -7.32
C TYR A 129 -7.55 -11.17 -7.52
N PRO A 130 -7.15 -11.90 -8.59
CA PRO A 130 -7.43 -13.34 -8.70
C PRO A 130 -6.95 -14.14 -7.50
N LEU A 131 -5.70 -13.94 -7.05
CA LEU A 131 -5.15 -14.61 -5.87
C LEU A 131 -5.95 -14.28 -4.60
N SER A 132 -6.32 -13.01 -4.44
CA SER A 132 -7.16 -12.55 -3.33
C SER A 132 -8.56 -13.18 -3.34
N ASN A 133 -9.14 -13.48 -4.51
CA ASN A 133 -10.44 -14.11 -4.61
C ASN A 133 -10.43 -15.56 -4.08
N GLU A 134 -9.28 -16.23 -4.18
CA GLU A 134 -9.01 -17.56 -3.62
C GLU A 134 -8.68 -17.55 -2.12
N GLY A 135 -8.80 -16.39 -1.47
CA GLY A 135 -8.63 -16.27 -0.02
C GLY A 135 -7.23 -15.89 0.46
N ILE A 136 -6.30 -15.59 -0.46
CA ILE A 136 -4.99 -15.05 -0.11
C ILE A 136 -5.15 -13.59 0.38
N PRO A 137 -4.58 -13.21 1.54
CA PRO A 137 -4.61 -11.81 2.00
C PRO A 137 -4.02 -10.85 0.96
N HIS A 138 -4.57 -9.62 0.88
CA HIS A 138 -4.25 -8.72 -0.23
C HIS A 138 -2.76 -8.41 -0.38
N GLY A 139 -2.13 -7.94 0.69
CA GLY A 139 -0.70 -7.62 0.66
C GLY A 139 0.19 -8.85 0.43
N GLU A 140 -0.23 -10.04 0.84
CA GLU A 140 0.47 -11.29 0.48
C GLU A 140 0.36 -11.58 -1.02
N ALA A 141 -0.86 -11.45 -1.59
CA ALA A 141 -1.08 -11.62 -3.02
C ALA A 141 -0.30 -10.59 -3.85
N VAL A 142 -0.23 -9.33 -3.41
CA VAL A 142 0.58 -8.28 -4.05
C VAL A 142 2.07 -8.62 -3.95
N ALA A 143 2.55 -9.02 -2.77
CA ALA A 143 3.94 -9.43 -2.56
C ALA A 143 4.39 -10.55 -3.52
N MET A 144 3.52 -11.54 -3.77
CA MET A 144 3.81 -12.67 -4.65
C MET A 144 4.02 -12.25 -6.11
N VAL A 145 3.32 -11.22 -6.58
CA VAL A 145 3.30 -10.83 -8.00
C VAL A 145 4.15 -9.59 -8.30
N LEU A 146 4.48 -8.79 -7.28
CA LEU A 146 5.22 -7.54 -7.45
C LEU A 146 6.57 -7.72 -8.16
N PRO A 147 7.44 -8.70 -7.82
CA PRO A 147 8.72 -8.88 -8.53
C PRO A 147 8.54 -9.13 -10.03
N TYR A 148 7.56 -9.97 -10.40
CA TYR A 148 7.27 -10.29 -11.80
C TYR A 148 6.66 -9.11 -12.56
N ALA A 149 5.83 -8.30 -11.88
CA ALA A 149 5.29 -7.08 -12.46
C ALA A 149 6.37 -6.05 -12.76
N LEU A 150 7.37 -5.92 -11.87
CA LEU A 150 8.53 -5.04 -12.08
C LEU A 150 9.41 -5.51 -13.24
N GLU A 151 9.71 -6.81 -13.30
CA GLU A 151 10.46 -7.40 -14.42
C GLU A 151 9.76 -7.19 -15.76
N PHE A 152 8.44 -7.41 -15.81
CA PHE A 152 7.62 -7.15 -17.00
C PHE A 152 7.70 -5.68 -17.46
N ASN A 153 7.76 -4.74 -16.51
CA ASN A 153 7.91 -3.31 -16.81
C ASN A 153 9.37 -2.89 -17.09
N GLY A 154 10.32 -3.83 -17.11
CA GLY A 154 11.72 -3.58 -17.44
C GLY A 154 12.58 -3.11 -16.27
N PHE A 155 12.12 -3.25 -15.03
CA PHE A 155 12.93 -3.03 -13.84
C PHE A 155 13.61 -4.34 -13.42
N ASP A 156 14.86 -4.26 -13.01
CA ASP A 156 15.53 -5.38 -12.35
C ASP A 156 14.96 -5.54 -10.94
N ALA A 157 14.17 -6.59 -10.74
CA ALA A 157 13.56 -6.91 -9.45
C ALA A 157 14.58 -7.51 -8.45
N GLY A 158 15.80 -7.82 -8.89
CA GLY A 158 16.86 -8.38 -8.05
C GLY A 158 16.53 -9.76 -7.45
N LEU A 159 15.70 -10.54 -8.14
CA LEU A 159 15.45 -11.96 -7.82
C LEU A 159 16.70 -12.82 -8.09
#